data_AF-A0A0N1IH90-F1
#
_entry.id   AF-A0A0N1IH90-F1
#
_cell.length_a   1.000
_cell.length_b   1.000
_cell.length_c   1.000
_cell.angle_alpha   90.00
_cell.angle_beta   90.00
_cell.angle_gamma   90.00
#
_symmetry.space_group_name_H-M   'P 1'
#
loop_
_entity.id
_entity.type
_entity.pdbx_description
1 polymer ?
#
loop_
_entity_poly.entity_id
_entity_poly.type
_entity_poly.pdbx_seq_one_letter_code
_entity_poly.pdbx_strand_id
1 'polypeptide(L)'
;MHVTIGVTALYQLVVALVIQDVGFRWFDVAKFSREHQTFVFNVFVFGALFHMFNCRKLYDEVDVFEGFERSKAFLGIVAFCVLFQFLAVETFGDFMDVTRLHMSEWTVTIMLTFFNIPLGMASRCIPVKEPVFKREFDPDNNDEDAKQFLLKLAKDVEHTADARAGRSGEAVNKATHARILSLWFRVYAEHVERLKVVNAFRRAYLDRDMNSELSHNVYKHMLRLTSSKA
;
A
#
# COMPACT_ATOMS: atom_id res chain seq x y z
N MET A 1 -9.27 -5.50 -6.14
CA MET A 1 -8.40 -4.32 -6.44
C MET A 1 -8.44 -3.80 -7.89
N HIS A 2 -8.14 -4.61 -8.91
CA HIS A 2 -8.00 -4.12 -10.31
C HIS A 2 -9.26 -3.48 -10.90
N VAL A 3 -10.45 -3.98 -10.55
CA VAL A 3 -11.74 -3.47 -11.05
C VAL A 3 -11.97 -2.03 -10.60
N THR A 4 -11.79 -1.73 -9.31
CA THR A 4 -11.96 -0.38 -8.75
C THR A 4 -11.01 0.63 -9.39
N ILE A 5 -9.73 0.26 -9.57
CA ILE A 5 -8.74 1.12 -10.23
C ILE A 5 -9.13 1.34 -11.69
N GLY A 6 -9.50 0.29 -12.41
CA GLY A 6 -9.93 0.38 -13.80
C GLY A 6 -11.16 1.28 -13.98
N VAL A 7 -12.18 1.12 -13.12
CA VAL A 7 -13.42 1.91 -13.18
C VAL A 7 -13.15 3.40 -12.90
N THR A 8 -12.42 3.71 -11.84
CA THR A 8 -12.11 5.12 -11.48
C THR A 8 -11.19 5.79 -12.50
N ALA A 9 -10.21 5.06 -13.04
CA ALA A 9 -9.34 5.57 -14.11
C ALA A 9 -10.10 5.78 -15.42
N LEU A 10 -10.97 4.85 -15.80
CA LEU A 10 -11.82 4.97 -16.99
C LEU A 10 -12.77 6.17 -16.86
N TYR A 11 -13.38 6.35 -15.69
CA TYR A 11 -14.22 7.50 -15.41
C TYR A 11 -13.45 8.82 -15.59
N GLN A 12 -12.28 8.93 -14.97
CA GLN A 12 -11.45 10.14 -15.08
C GLN A 12 -11.04 10.41 -16.53
N LEU A 13 -10.67 9.37 -17.29
CA LEU A 13 -10.32 9.49 -18.70
C LEU A 13 -11.51 9.99 -19.52
N VAL A 14 -12.68 9.36 -19.36
CA VAL A 14 -13.91 9.73 -20.08
C VAL A 14 -14.31 11.16 -19.74
N VAL A 15 -14.31 11.53 -18.47
CA VAL A 15 -14.63 12.89 -18.02
C VAL A 15 -13.66 13.91 -18.62
N ALA A 16 -12.36 13.63 -18.59
CA ALA A 16 -11.35 14.52 -19.17
C ALA A 16 -11.55 14.70 -20.69
N LEU A 17 -11.82 13.60 -21.42
CA LEU A 17 -12.09 13.65 -22.87
C LEU A 17 -13.40 14.40 -23.18
N VAL A 18 -14.46 14.17 -22.41
CA VAL A 18 -15.74 14.88 -22.59
C VAL A 18 -15.55 16.38 -22.38
N ILE A 19 -14.81 16.79 -21.34
CA ILE A 19 -14.52 18.21 -21.13
C ILE A 19 -13.62 18.76 -22.24
N GLN A 20 -12.62 18.01 -22.70
CA GLN A 20 -11.75 18.43 -23.82
C GLN A 20 -12.49 18.59 -25.15
N ASP A 21 -13.48 17.75 -25.45
CA ASP A 21 -14.16 17.76 -26.74
C ASP A 21 -15.46 18.58 -26.74
N VAL A 22 -16.17 18.62 -25.62
CA VAL A 22 -17.52 19.20 -25.50
C VAL A 22 -17.58 20.32 -24.45
N GLY A 23 -16.60 20.44 -23.55
CA GLY A 23 -16.61 21.41 -22.46
C GLY A 23 -16.76 22.86 -22.93
N PHE A 24 -16.20 23.20 -24.09
CA PHE A 24 -16.36 24.51 -24.69
C PHE A 24 -17.84 24.93 -24.90
N ARG A 25 -18.75 23.97 -25.15
CA ARG A 25 -20.19 24.24 -25.29
C ARG A 25 -20.91 24.36 -23.96
N TRP A 26 -20.45 23.67 -22.93
CA TRP A 26 -21.09 23.70 -21.60
C TRP A 26 -20.78 24.99 -20.84
N PHE A 27 -19.58 25.53 -21.04
CA PHE A 27 -19.14 26.77 -20.41
C PHE A 27 -19.27 27.99 -21.32
N ASP A 28 -19.81 27.82 -22.53
CA ASP A 28 -19.98 28.89 -23.54
C ASP A 28 -18.67 29.65 -23.84
N VAL A 29 -17.56 28.90 -23.96
CA VAL A 29 -16.21 29.42 -24.24
C VAL A 29 -15.72 28.97 -25.60
N ALA A 30 -14.78 29.73 -26.18
CA ALA A 30 -14.16 29.34 -27.45
C ALA A 30 -13.37 28.02 -27.30
N LYS A 31 -13.49 27.13 -28.29
CA LYS A 31 -12.77 25.85 -28.29
C LYS A 31 -11.26 26.11 -28.29
N PHE A 32 -10.54 25.43 -27.41
CA PHE A 32 -9.09 25.61 -27.17
C PHE A 32 -8.68 27.01 -26.69
N SER A 33 -9.62 27.79 -26.12
CA SER A 33 -9.25 28.99 -25.36
C SER A 33 -8.48 28.62 -24.09
N ARG A 34 -7.78 29.60 -23.53
CA ARG A 34 -7.11 29.50 -22.22
C ARG A 34 -8.10 29.09 -21.12
N GLU A 35 -9.31 29.63 -21.14
CA GLU A 35 -10.40 29.26 -20.22
C GLU A 35 -10.78 27.79 -20.37
N HIS A 36 -10.94 27.32 -21.60
CA HIS A 36 -11.25 25.93 -21.88
C HIS A 36 -10.17 24.97 -21.38
N GLN A 37 -8.89 25.28 -21.63
CA GLN A 37 -7.78 24.49 -21.10
C GLN A 37 -7.71 24.53 -19.57
N THR A 38 -8.11 25.63 -18.95
CA THR A 38 -8.17 25.72 -17.49
C THR A 38 -9.23 24.80 -16.91
N PHE A 39 -10.41 24.66 -17.55
CA PHE A 39 -11.42 23.69 -17.10
C PHE A 39 -10.90 22.26 -17.15
N VAL A 40 -10.20 21.90 -18.24
CA VAL A 40 -9.60 20.57 -18.42
C VAL A 40 -8.55 20.31 -17.33
N PHE A 41 -7.68 21.28 -17.08
CA PHE A 41 -6.69 21.22 -16.00
C PHE A 41 -7.34 21.07 -14.62
N ASN A 42 -8.38 21.87 -14.33
CA ASN A 42 -9.05 21.84 -13.04
C ASN A 42 -9.72 20.49 -12.76
N VAL A 43 -10.40 19.93 -13.77
CA VAL A 43 -11.01 18.59 -13.71
C VAL A 43 -9.96 17.50 -13.55
N PHE A 44 -8.79 17.65 -14.17
CA PHE A 44 -7.68 16.70 -14.00
C PHE A 44 -7.14 16.71 -12.57
N VAL A 45 -6.84 17.88 -12.00
CA VAL A 45 -6.27 17.96 -10.65
C VAL A 45 -7.28 17.55 -9.58
N PHE A 46 -8.53 18.02 -9.65
CA PHE A 46 -9.55 17.56 -8.70
C PHE A 46 -9.88 16.09 -8.84
N GLY A 47 -9.86 15.56 -10.07
CA GLY A 47 -9.96 14.12 -10.30
C GLY A 47 -8.87 13.34 -9.58
N ALA A 48 -7.61 13.80 -9.67
CA ALA A 48 -6.50 13.21 -8.92
C ALA A 48 -6.68 13.35 -7.40
N LEU A 49 -7.16 14.51 -6.93
CA LEU A 49 -7.47 14.76 -5.53
C LEU A 49 -8.50 13.74 -5.00
N PHE A 50 -9.63 13.58 -5.69
CA PHE A 50 -10.68 12.63 -5.32
C PHE A 50 -10.24 11.17 -5.47
N HIS A 51 -9.36 10.87 -6.43
CA HIS A 51 -8.76 9.55 -6.53
C HIS A 51 -7.91 9.19 -5.29
N MET A 52 -7.20 10.16 -4.67
CA MET A 52 -6.48 9.91 -3.41
C MET A 52 -7.40 9.47 -2.27
N PHE A 53 -8.65 9.97 -2.22
CA PHE A 53 -9.64 9.51 -1.24
C PHE A 53 -10.02 8.05 -1.49
N ASN A 54 -10.26 7.66 -2.76
CA ASN A 54 -10.52 6.28 -3.13
C ASN A 54 -9.32 5.35 -2.78
N CYS A 55 -8.08 5.81 -2.90
CA CYS A 55 -6.88 5.02 -2.60
C CYS A 55 -6.60 4.85 -1.09
N ARG A 56 -7.21 5.68 -0.23
CA ARG A 56 -7.00 5.63 1.24
C ARG A 56 -7.41 4.29 1.86
N LYS A 57 -8.47 3.66 1.34
CA LYS A 57 -9.01 2.39 1.83
C LYS A 57 -8.99 1.40 0.66
N LEU A 58 -8.10 0.42 0.71
CA LEU A 58 -7.85 -0.52 -0.39
C LEU A 58 -8.61 -1.86 -0.24
N TYR A 59 -9.02 -2.21 0.98
CA TYR A 59 -9.69 -3.48 1.33
C TYR A 59 -11.10 -3.19 1.85
N ASP A 60 -12.12 -3.85 1.28
CA ASP A 60 -13.52 -4.12 1.69
C ASP A 60 -14.32 -3.14 2.59
N GLU A 61 -13.77 -1.99 2.93
CA GLU A 61 -14.42 -0.94 3.70
C GLU A 61 -15.14 -0.02 2.72
N VAL A 62 -16.47 -0.03 2.80
CA VAL A 62 -17.36 0.74 1.92
C VAL A 62 -17.33 2.22 2.31
N ASP A 63 -17.16 2.54 3.61
CA ASP A 63 -17.11 3.90 4.10
C ASP A 63 -15.71 4.54 3.97
N VAL A 64 -15.52 5.31 2.91
CA VAL A 64 -14.31 6.12 2.70
C VAL A 64 -14.16 7.23 3.75
N PHE A 65 -15.27 7.61 4.39
CA PHE A 65 -15.34 8.67 5.39
C PHE A 65 -15.07 8.19 6.82
N GLU A 66 -15.08 6.89 7.09
CA GLU A 66 -14.87 6.36 8.44
C GLU A 66 -13.40 6.55 8.87
N GLY A 67 -13.20 7.25 10.00
CA GLY A 67 -11.88 7.55 10.55
C GLY A 67 -11.10 8.64 9.79
N PHE A 68 -11.77 9.53 9.06
CA PHE A 68 -11.16 10.69 8.40
C PHE A 68 -10.31 11.54 9.37
N GLU A 69 -10.80 11.73 10.59
CA GLU A 69 -10.15 12.48 11.67
C GLU A 69 -8.94 11.80 12.31
N ARG A 70 -8.81 10.46 12.17
CA ARG A 70 -7.72 9.69 12.79
C ARG A 70 -6.40 9.82 12.01
N SER A 71 -6.45 10.21 10.73
CA SER A 71 -5.29 10.30 9.86
C SER A 71 -4.95 11.75 9.52
N LYS A 72 -4.40 12.46 10.50
CA LYS A 72 -4.00 13.88 10.37
C LYS A 72 -3.03 14.13 9.20
N ALA A 73 -2.19 13.16 8.86
CA ALA A 73 -1.27 13.26 7.72
C ALA A 73 -2.01 13.29 6.37
N PHE A 74 -3.03 12.46 6.18
CA PHE A 74 -3.84 12.46 4.96
C PHE A 74 -4.60 13.78 4.81
N LEU A 75 -5.22 14.26 5.90
CA LEU A 75 -5.90 15.56 5.91
C LEU A 75 -4.95 16.71 5.58
N GLY A 76 -3.72 16.68 6.12
CA GLY A 76 -2.70 17.67 5.80
C GLY A 76 -2.31 17.69 4.32
N ILE A 77 -2.13 16.51 3.70
CA ILE A 77 -1.81 16.42 2.26
C ILE A 77 -2.98 16.91 1.41
N VAL A 78 -4.21 16.49 1.70
CA VAL A 78 -5.41 16.94 0.98
C VAL A 78 -5.57 18.46 1.10
N ALA A 79 -5.44 19.02 2.30
CA ALA A 79 -5.53 20.46 2.52
C ALA A 79 -4.43 21.22 1.76
N PHE A 80 -3.21 20.70 1.77
CA PHE A 80 -2.11 21.26 1.00
C PHE A 80 -2.38 21.23 -0.51
N CYS A 81 -2.88 20.12 -1.05
CA CYS A 81 -3.22 20.01 -2.47
C CYS A 81 -4.36 20.96 -2.87
N VAL A 82 -5.40 21.11 -2.04
CA VAL A 82 -6.49 22.06 -2.31
C VAL A 82 -5.98 23.50 -2.29
N LEU A 83 -5.18 23.88 -1.28
CA LEU A 83 -4.58 25.21 -1.20
C LEU A 83 -3.69 25.48 -2.40
N PHE A 84 -2.82 24.53 -2.74
CA PHE A 84 -1.95 24.63 -3.91
C PHE A 84 -2.76 24.76 -5.20
N GLN A 85 -3.87 24.05 -5.34
CA GLN A 85 -4.74 24.15 -6.51
C GLN A 85 -5.38 25.54 -6.65
N PHE A 86 -5.85 26.15 -5.55
CA PHE A 86 -6.35 27.51 -5.60
C PHE A 86 -5.26 28.53 -5.98
N LEU A 87 -4.05 28.39 -5.41
CA LEU A 87 -2.91 29.23 -5.78
C LEU A 87 -2.52 29.03 -7.25
N ALA A 88 -2.47 27.79 -7.72
CA ALA A 88 -2.19 27.43 -9.10
C ALA A 88 -3.09 28.18 -10.10
N VAL A 89 -4.40 28.17 -9.87
CA VAL A 89 -5.37 28.81 -10.78
C VAL A 89 -5.39 30.34 -10.63
N GLU A 90 -5.18 30.88 -9.43
CA GLU A 90 -5.27 32.34 -9.18
C GLU A 90 -3.98 33.11 -9.48
N THR A 91 -2.81 32.49 -9.26
CA THR A 91 -1.50 33.17 -9.33
C THR A 91 -0.59 32.67 -10.44
N PHE A 92 -0.70 31.41 -10.88
CA PHE A 92 0.20 30.84 -11.90
C PHE A 92 -0.38 30.91 -13.33
N GLY A 93 -1.29 31.85 -13.58
CA GLY A 93 -1.99 32.03 -14.85
C GLY A 93 -1.07 32.03 -16.08
N ASP A 94 -0.06 32.90 -16.11
CA ASP A 94 0.83 32.99 -17.28
C ASP A 94 1.87 31.87 -17.36
N PHE A 95 2.20 31.20 -16.24
CA PHE A 95 3.16 30.10 -16.23
C PHE A 95 2.53 28.78 -16.70
N MET A 96 1.27 28.54 -16.33
CA MET A 96 0.54 27.32 -16.69
C MET A 96 -0.49 27.53 -17.80
N ASP A 97 -0.53 28.73 -18.41
CA ASP A 97 -1.50 29.11 -19.43
C ASP A 97 -2.95 28.89 -18.95
N VAL A 98 -3.23 29.34 -17.71
CA VAL A 98 -4.54 29.22 -17.05
C VAL A 98 -5.17 30.59 -16.78
N THR A 99 -6.50 30.65 -16.78
CA THR A 99 -7.27 31.84 -16.41
C THR A 99 -7.93 31.66 -15.05
N ARG A 100 -8.27 32.78 -14.40
CA ARG A 100 -9.06 32.73 -13.16
C ARG A 100 -10.46 32.20 -13.47
N LEU A 101 -10.89 31.21 -12.69
CA LEU A 101 -12.22 30.63 -12.80
C LEU A 101 -13.23 31.39 -11.95
N HIS A 102 -14.43 31.55 -12.47
CA HIS A 102 -15.56 32.05 -11.71
C HIS A 102 -16.06 30.98 -10.71
N MET A 103 -16.68 31.41 -9.61
CA MET A 103 -17.17 30.50 -8.55
C MET A 103 -18.16 29.44 -9.05
N SER A 104 -18.95 29.77 -10.08
CA SER A 104 -19.85 28.82 -10.75
C SER A 104 -19.09 27.69 -11.42
N GLU A 105 -17.97 27.99 -12.08
CA GLU A 105 -17.17 27.03 -12.83
C GLU A 105 -16.36 26.12 -11.90
N TRP A 106 -15.84 26.68 -10.81
CA TRP A 106 -15.25 25.90 -9.72
C TRP A 106 -16.22 24.85 -9.20
N THR A 107 -17.47 25.26 -8.94
CA THR A 107 -18.48 24.36 -8.39
C THR A 107 -18.81 23.23 -9.35
N VAL A 108 -18.97 23.53 -10.65
CA VAL A 108 -19.27 22.50 -11.67
C VAL A 108 -18.13 21.50 -11.81
N THR A 109 -16.88 21.97 -11.90
CA THR A 109 -15.71 21.10 -12.06
C THR A 109 -15.44 20.24 -10.81
N ILE A 110 -15.65 20.78 -9.61
CA ILE A 110 -15.59 20.03 -8.34
C ILE A 110 -16.72 19.00 -8.28
N MET A 111 -17.96 19.36 -8.60
CA MET A 111 -19.08 18.43 -8.58
C MET A 111 -18.88 17.26 -9.55
N LEU A 112 -18.43 17.53 -10.77
CA LEU A 112 -18.18 16.51 -11.80
C LEU A 112 -17.15 15.47 -11.32
N THR A 113 -16.09 15.94 -10.68
CA THR A 113 -15.00 15.08 -10.21
C THR A 113 -15.33 14.42 -8.86
N PHE A 114 -16.19 15.02 -8.05
CA PHE A 114 -16.70 14.45 -6.80
C PHE A 114 -17.41 13.12 -7.02
N PHE A 115 -18.13 12.94 -8.14
CA PHE A 115 -18.76 11.68 -8.52
C PHE A 115 -17.79 10.48 -8.63
N ASN A 116 -16.48 10.72 -8.72
CA ASN A 116 -15.48 9.67 -8.69
C ASN A 116 -15.45 8.92 -7.34
N ILE A 117 -15.79 9.58 -6.22
CA ILE A 117 -15.87 8.95 -4.89
C ILE A 117 -17.01 7.90 -4.84
N PRO A 118 -18.29 8.25 -5.05
CA PRO A 118 -19.37 7.27 -4.99
C PRO A 118 -19.23 6.19 -6.07
N LEU A 119 -18.65 6.50 -7.24
CA LEU A 119 -18.35 5.50 -8.25
C LEU A 119 -17.29 4.50 -7.77
N GLY A 120 -16.23 4.98 -7.12
CA GLY A 120 -15.21 4.15 -6.49
C GLY A 120 -15.81 3.25 -5.41
N MET A 121 -16.69 3.79 -4.57
CA MET A 121 -17.43 3.02 -3.56
C MET A 121 -18.33 1.96 -4.21
N ALA A 122 -19.12 2.32 -5.22
CA ALA A 122 -20.02 1.41 -5.93
C ALA A 122 -19.27 0.25 -6.61
N SER A 123 -18.07 0.52 -7.14
CA SER A 123 -17.23 -0.52 -7.78
C SER A 123 -16.74 -1.58 -6.79
N ARG A 124 -16.70 -1.28 -5.49
CA ARG A 124 -16.33 -2.25 -4.43
C ARG A 124 -17.44 -3.22 -4.09
N CYS A 125 -18.69 -2.90 -4.44
CA CYS A 125 -19.82 -3.82 -4.27
C CYS A 125 -19.76 -5.01 -5.24
N ILE A 126 -18.83 -5.00 -6.21
CA ILE A 126 -18.64 -6.09 -7.17
C ILE A 126 -17.71 -7.13 -6.52
N PRO A 127 -18.22 -8.32 -6.16
CA PRO A 127 -17.40 -9.34 -5.51
C PRO A 127 -16.42 -9.93 -6.52
N VAL A 128 -15.16 -9.48 -6.46
CA VAL A 128 -14.06 -10.08 -7.23
C VAL A 128 -13.40 -11.13 -6.36
N LYS A 129 -13.51 -12.41 -6.75
CA LYS A 129 -12.74 -13.48 -6.13
C LYS A 129 -11.26 -13.23 -6.44
N GLU A 130 -10.51 -12.76 -5.45
CA GLU A 130 -9.06 -12.72 -5.56
C GLU A 130 -8.54 -14.16 -5.66
N PRO A 131 -7.65 -14.48 -6.62
CA PRO A 131 -7.07 -15.80 -6.71
C PRO A 131 -6.26 -16.06 -5.44
N VAL A 132 -6.75 -16.98 -4.61
CA VAL A 132 -6.01 -17.43 -3.43
C VAL A 132 -4.85 -18.27 -3.93
N PHE A 133 -3.67 -17.67 -4.01
CA PHE A 133 -2.44 -18.41 -4.25
C PHE A 133 -2.21 -19.32 -3.06
N LYS A 134 -2.26 -20.65 -3.28
CA LYS A 134 -1.79 -21.60 -2.28
C LYS A 134 -0.33 -21.26 -2.00
N ARG A 135 0.00 -21.02 -0.73
CA ARG A 135 1.40 -20.92 -0.28
C ARG A 135 2.01 -22.31 -0.31
N GLU A 136 2.31 -22.81 -1.50
CA GLU A 136 3.12 -23.99 -1.69
C GLU A 136 4.57 -23.59 -1.38
N PHE A 137 5.20 -24.28 -0.44
CA PHE A 137 6.63 -24.08 -0.19
C PHE A 137 7.39 -24.75 -1.33
N ASP A 138 7.90 -23.96 -2.27
CA ASP A 138 8.77 -24.43 -3.35
C ASP A 138 10.23 -24.28 -2.90
N PRO A 139 10.96 -25.38 -2.62
CA PRO A 139 12.36 -25.34 -2.21
C PRO A 139 13.26 -24.63 -3.24
N ASP A 140 12.92 -24.73 -4.53
CA ASP A 140 13.76 -24.24 -5.62
C ASP A 140 13.64 -22.72 -5.82
N ASN A 141 12.55 -22.11 -5.34
CA ASN A 141 12.26 -20.67 -5.43
C ASN A 141 12.69 -19.86 -4.18
N ASN A 142 13.50 -20.45 -3.30
CA ASN A 142 14.08 -19.74 -2.15
C ASN A 142 15.35 -18.98 -2.53
N ASP A 143 15.62 -17.88 -1.81
CA ASP A 143 16.88 -17.12 -1.92
C ASP A 143 18.10 -18.04 -1.66
N GLU A 144 19.22 -17.77 -2.35
CA GLU A 144 20.44 -18.59 -2.25
C GLU A 144 20.94 -18.74 -0.80
N ASP A 145 20.79 -17.69 0.02
CA ASP A 145 21.13 -17.72 1.44
C ASP A 145 20.26 -18.72 2.23
N ALA A 146 18.98 -18.81 1.89
CA ALA A 146 18.04 -19.74 2.51
C ALA A 146 18.34 -21.19 2.07
N LYS A 147 18.69 -21.41 0.79
CA LYS A 147 19.15 -22.71 0.30
C LYS A 147 20.44 -23.15 0.99
N GLN A 148 21.40 -22.24 1.15
CA GLN A 148 22.68 -22.53 1.80
C GLN A 148 22.49 -22.85 3.28
N PHE A 149 21.57 -22.16 3.96
CA PHE A 149 21.21 -22.48 5.34
C PHE A 149 20.55 -23.86 5.45
N LEU A 150 19.61 -24.19 4.58
CA LEU A 150 18.95 -25.50 4.54
C LEU A 150 19.94 -26.63 4.25
N LEU A 151 20.86 -26.44 3.31
CA LEU A 151 21.91 -27.40 2.98
C LEU A 151 22.88 -27.59 4.15
N LYS A 152 23.28 -26.50 4.83
CA LYS A 152 24.14 -26.58 6.01
C LYS A 152 23.43 -27.32 7.14
N LEU A 153 22.14 -27.05 7.33
CA LEU A 153 21.32 -27.74 8.33
C LEU A 153 21.17 -29.22 8.03
N ALA A 154 20.91 -29.59 6.77
CA ALA A 154 20.84 -30.98 6.33
C ALA A 154 22.15 -31.72 6.58
N LYS A 155 23.28 -31.09 6.24
CA LYS A 155 24.64 -31.64 6.43
C LYS A 155 25.01 -31.80 7.91
N ASP A 156 24.65 -30.83 8.75
CA ASP A 156 24.88 -30.90 10.20
C ASP A 156 24.04 -32.02 10.85
N VAL A 157 22.83 -32.25 10.34
CA VAL A 157 21.97 -33.36 10.78
C VAL A 157 22.58 -34.71 10.40
N GLU A 158 23.05 -34.88 9.16
CA GLU A 158 23.67 -36.10 8.66
C GLU A 158 24.97 -36.43 9.42
N HIS A 159 25.88 -35.47 9.54
CA HIS A 159 27.14 -35.65 10.27
C HIS A 159 26.91 -36.04 11.75
N THR A 160 25.88 -35.48 12.39
CA THR A 160 25.56 -35.83 13.78
C THR A 160 24.79 -37.14 13.90
N ALA A 161 24.05 -37.55 12.86
CA ALA A 161 23.40 -38.85 12.78
C ALA A 161 24.45 -39.96 12.62
N ASP A 162 25.45 -39.79 11.75
CA ASP A 162 26.54 -40.74 11.53
C ASP A 162 27.42 -40.91 12.77
N ALA A 163 27.73 -39.80 13.47
CA ALA A 163 28.45 -39.84 14.75
C ALA A 163 27.70 -40.61 15.86
N ARG A 164 26.38 -40.81 15.72
CA ARG A 164 25.53 -41.58 16.65
C ARG A 164 25.10 -42.94 16.10
N ALA A 165 25.33 -43.22 14.81
CA ALA A 165 24.93 -44.45 14.13
C ALA A 165 25.67 -45.71 14.63
N GLY A 166 26.63 -45.57 15.55
CA GLY A 166 27.26 -46.71 16.23
C GLY A 166 26.33 -47.56 17.11
N ARG A 167 25.06 -47.19 17.32
CA ARG A 167 24.11 -47.99 18.13
C ARG A 167 22.66 -47.94 17.58
N SER A 168 22.21 -49.07 17.02
CA SER A 168 20.82 -49.46 16.72
C SER A 168 19.98 -48.52 15.84
N GLY A 169 19.80 -48.89 14.56
CA GLY A 169 19.23 -48.07 13.50
C GLY A 169 17.78 -47.58 13.67
N GLU A 170 16.98 -48.17 14.56
CA GLU A 170 15.58 -47.75 14.77
C GLU A 170 15.45 -46.58 15.76
N ALA A 171 16.33 -46.53 16.77
CA ALA A 171 16.40 -45.42 17.72
C ALA A 171 16.99 -44.16 17.07
N VAL A 172 17.92 -44.35 16.12
CA VAL A 172 18.55 -43.28 15.35
C VAL A 172 17.50 -42.54 14.50
N ASN A 173 16.66 -43.26 13.75
CA ASN A 173 15.63 -42.63 12.91
C ASN A 173 14.60 -41.82 13.72
N LYS A 174 14.17 -42.33 14.88
CA LYS A 174 13.26 -41.58 15.78
C LYS A 174 13.92 -40.33 16.36
N ALA A 175 15.20 -40.39 16.72
CA ALA A 175 15.96 -39.25 17.21
C ALA A 175 16.20 -38.18 16.14
N THR A 176 16.47 -38.60 14.89
CA THR A 176 16.62 -37.70 13.74
C THR A 176 15.33 -36.96 13.46
N HIS A 177 14.19 -37.67 13.45
CA HIS A 177 12.88 -37.08 13.18
C HIS A 177 12.46 -36.08 14.28
N ALA A 178 12.68 -36.43 15.55
CA ALA A 178 12.44 -35.53 16.68
C ALA A 178 13.31 -34.26 16.62
N ARG A 179 14.55 -34.40 16.12
CA ARG A 179 15.47 -33.26 16.00
C ARG A 179 15.12 -32.35 14.82
N ILE A 180 14.73 -32.90 13.67
CA ILE A 180 14.24 -32.12 12.52
C ILE A 180 13.02 -31.30 12.94
N LEU A 181 12.07 -31.90 13.68
CA LEU A 181 10.93 -31.18 14.24
C LEU A 181 11.37 -30.06 15.19
N SER A 182 12.31 -30.32 16.11
CA SER A 182 12.79 -29.28 17.03
C SER A 182 13.51 -28.12 16.31
N LEU A 183 14.23 -28.40 15.23
CA LEU A 183 14.90 -27.39 14.42
C LEU A 183 13.89 -26.60 13.58
N TRP A 184 12.87 -27.28 13.03
CA TRP A 184 11.76 -26.65 12.34
C TRP A 184 10.97 -25.73 13.29
N PHE A 185 10.72 -26.17 14.53
CA PHE A 185 10.09 -25.33 15.56
C PHE A 185 10.95 -24.13 15.96
N ARG A 186 12.28 -24.25 15.98
CA ARG A 186 13.18 -23.11 16.24
C ARG A 186 13.19 -22.11 15.09
N VAL A 187 13.25 -22.58 13.84
CA VAL A 187 13.15 -21.73 12.64
C VAL A 187 11.78 -21.06 12.59
N TYR A 188 10.71 -21.80 12.86
CA TYR A 188 9.36 -21.27 12.95
C TYR A 188 9.23 -20.24 14.07
N ALA A 189 9.80 -20.49 15.25
CA ALA A 189 9.82 -19.53 16.36
C ALA A 189 10.59 -18.25 16.00
N GLU A 190 11.77 -18.35 15.38
CA GLU A 190 12.51 -17.18 14.90
C GLU A 190 11.73 -16.40 13.82
N HIS A 191 11.09 -17.08 12.87
CA HIS A 191 10.29 -16.43 11.83
C HIS A 191 9.03 -15.77 12.41
N VAL A 192 8.32 -16.46 13.31
CA VAL A 192 7.11 -15.94 13.95
C VAL A 192 7.45 -14.80 14.92
N GLU A 193 8.55 -14.87 15.66
CA GLU A 193 9.01 -13.76 16.49
C GLU A 193 9.46 -12.57 15.64
N ARG A 194 10.19 -12.79 14.54
CA ARG A 194 10.49 -11.72 13.57
C ARG A 194 9.22 -11.10 13.01
N LEU A 195 8.21 -11.89 12.67
CA LEU A 195 6.91 -11.38 12.22
C LEU A 195 6.16 -10.64 13.33
N LYS A 196 6.22 -11.09 14.58
CA LYS A 196 5.62 -10.38 15.73
C LYS A 196 6.33 -9.06 16.00
N VAL A 197 7.66 -9.04 15.94
CA VAL A 197 8.48 -7.82 16.10
C VAL A 197 8.23 -6.86 14.94
N VAL A 198 8.18 -7.35 13.70
CA VAL A 198 7.85 -6.53 12.51
C VAL A 198 6.42 -6.01 12.58
N ASN A 199 5.45 -6.83 13.02
CA ASN A 199 4.07 -6.39 13.22
C ASN A 199 3.93 -5.43 14.41
N ALA A 200 4.71 -5.60 15.48
CA ALA A 200 4.77 -4.68 16.60
C ALA A 200 5.40 -3.35 16.18
N PHE A 201 6.50 -3.37 15.41
CA PHE A 201 7.10 -2.18 14.81
C PHE A 201 6.16 -1.49 13.83
N ARG A 202 5.46 -2.26 12.99
CA ARG A 202 4.46 -1.73 12.05
C ARG A 202 3.32 -1.07 12.81
N ARG A 203 2.83 -1.66 13.90
CA ARG A 203 1.82 -1.03 14.78
C ARG A 203 2.35 0.21 15.49
N ALA A 204 3.54 0.17 16.07
CA ALA A 204 4.17 1.31 16.72
C ALA A 204 4.43 2.48 15.75
N TYR A 205 4.80 2.18 14.51
CA TYR A 205 4.95 3.16 13.44
C TYR A 205 3.60 3.76 13.01
N LEU A 206 2.55 2.92 12.91
CA LEU A 206 1.17 3.37 12.67
C LEU A 206 0.63 4.28 13.77
N ASP A 207 0.99 4.02 15.03
CA ASP A 207 0.58 4.82 16.19
C ASP A 207 1.46 6.06 16.42
N ARG A 208 2.53 6.27 15.63
CA ARG A 208 3.52 7.37 15.75
C ARG A 208 4.18 7.52 17.13
N ASP A 209 4.07 6.51 18.00
CA ASP A 209 4.61 6.56 19.36
C ASP A 209 5.95 5.80 19.47
N MET A 210 6.97 6.39 18.85
CA MET A 210 8.36 5.90 18.95
C MET A 210 9.01 6.18 20.32
N ASN A 211 8.32 6.92 21.21
CA ASN A 211 8.84 7.30 22.52
C ASN A 211 8.39 6.36 23.64
N SER A 212 7.51 5.41 23.35
CA SER A 212 7.07 4.42 24.35
C SER A 212 8.24 3.53 24.82
N GLU A 213 8.22 3.16 26.10
CA GLU A 213 9.24 2.28 26.70
C GLU A 213 9.35 0.94 25.96
N LEU A 214 8.25 0.44 25.40
CA LEU A 214 8.22 -0.81 24.64
C LEU A 214 9.11 -0.71 23.39
N SER A 215 8.99 0.37 22.61
CA SER A 215 9.81 0.63 21.43
C SER A 215 11.30 0.70 21.77
N HIS A 216 11.63 1.39 22.88
CA HIS A 216 13.00 1.50 23.37
C HIS A 216 13.59 0.16 23.82
N ASN A 217 12.79 -0.65 24.52
CA ASN A 217 13.21 -1.96 25.00
C ASN A 217 13.42 -2.94 23.84
N VAL A 218 12.53 -2.93 22.84
CA VAL A 218 12.69 -3.75 21.63
C VAL A 218 13.91 -3.32 20.81
N TYR A 219 14.16 -2.00 20.67
CA TYR A 219 15.35 -1.49 19.98
C TYR A 219 16.65 -1.89 20.70
N LYS A 220 16.72 -1.74 22.03
CA LYS A 220 17.87 -2.19 22.83
C LYS A 220 18.06 -3.70 22.75
N HIS A 221 16.98 -4.47 22.70
CA HIS A 221 17.06 -5.92 22.53
C HIS A 221 17.64 -6.30 21.16
N MET A 222 17.20 -5.64 20.08
CA MET A 222 17.76 -5.85 18.75
C MET A 222 19.25 -5.49 18.68
N LEU A 223 19.66 -4.35 19.23
CA LEU A 223 21.08 -3.95 19.28
C LEU A 223 21.96 -4.98 19.99
N ARG A 224 21.47 -5.61 21.08
CA ARG A 224 22.20 -6.68 21.77
C ARG A 224 22.34 -7.93 20.91
N LEU A 225 21.31 -8.29 20.14
CA LEU A 225 21.34 -9.44 19.25
C LEU A 225 22.30 -9.24 18.07
N THR A 226 22.43 -8.02 17.53
CA THR A 226 23.41 -7.71 16.49
C THR A 226 24.83 -7.59 17.04
N SER A 227 25.00 -6.99 18.22
CA SER A 227 26.32 -6.86 18.87
C SER A 227 26.90 -8.18 19.38
N SER A 228 26.06 -9.21 19.61
CA SER A 228 26.53 -10.54 20.04
C SER A 228 27.01 -11.42 18.87
N LYS A 229 26.86 -10.96 17.62
CA LYS A 229 27.23 -11.70 16.40
C LYS A 229 28.44 -11.09 15.66
N ALA A 230 29.05 -10.04 16.22
CA ALA A 230 30.34 -9.49 15.78
C ALA A 230 31.42 -9.91 16.79
#